data_AF-A0A8T6ZTD9-F1
#
_entry.id   AF-A0A8T6ZTD9-F1
#
_cell.length_a   1.000
_cell.length_b   1.000
_cell.length_c   1.000
_cell.angle_alpha   90.00
_cell.angle_beta   90.00
_cell.angle_gamma   90.00
#
_symmetry.space_group_name_H-M   'P 1'
#
loop_
_entity.id
_entity.type
_entity.pdbx_description
1 polymer ?
#
loop_
_entity_poly.entity_id
_entity_poly.type
_entity_poly.pdbx_seq_one_letter_code
_entity_poly.pdbx_strand_id
1 'polypeptide(L)'
;MKRQLVALALVMATTPLMAQWLSLPTPGIPRTADGEPDMSAPTPRGDDGRPDLTGLWLPQRAGGSVFDPANAQPWAQEIMVQHKDRYFQDDPRFRCLPSGPGILGLGGPTAGYRRIVQNPAAIAFLHADMSYRHVFLDGRELESDPLPTWMGYSVGRWDGDTLVIESNGYNDKTWVHRDGLPHTESLRVTERYTRLDFGHMRLDVTFEDPGTFDMPLHAEIDMEFQADNEMLETVCNEASEGDGRWGGALSDAVRADVEVAPEVLARYVGTYEGNWLRTVTTLEVTLEDGELFLLRTPPYAEAEFTGTGRSQLVPQSETAFECSCGLGFVFTVDDDGVATEVSEVHVSGEWIFTRAP
;
A
#
# COMPACT_ATOMS: atom_id res chain seq x y z
N MET A 1 -25.60 -49.27 -3.11
CA MET A 1 -24.94 -48.49 -4.19
C MET A 1 -25.73 -47.27 -4.69
N LYS A 2 -27.06 -47.27 -4.80
CA LYS A 2 -27.82 -46.10 -5.31
C LYS A 2 -28.06 -44.93 -4.32
N ARG A 3 -27.83 -45.10 -3.02
CA ARG A 3 -28.02 -44.04 -2.00
C ARG A 3 -26.76 -43.25 -1.64
N GLN A 4 -25.57 -43.74 -2.01
CA GLN A 4 -24.30 -43.03 -1.73
C GLN A 4 -23.88 -42.04 -2.83
N LEU A 5 -24.46 -42.15 -4.03
CA LEU A 5 -24.20 -41.21 -5.14
C LEU A 5 -24.93 -39.87 -5.00
N VAL A 6 -26.00 -39.80 -4.20
CA VAL A 6 -26.77 -38.56 -3.99
C VAL A 6 -26.10 -37.63 -2.97
N ALA A 7 -25.38 -38.19 -1.99
CA ALA A 7 -24.65 -37.39 -0.99
C ALA A 7 -23.39 -36.72 -1.57
N LEU A 8 -22.70 -37.37 -2.52
CA LEU A 8 -21.51 -36.81 -3.16
C LEU A 8 -21.85 -35.69 -4.17
N ALA A 9 -23.05 -35.70 -4.75
CA ALA A 9 -23.52 -34.67 -5.66
C ALA A 9 -23.96 -33.38 -4.94
N LEU A 10 -24.41 -33.46 -3.68
CA LEU A 10 -24.78 -32.26 -2.91
C LEU A 10 -23.58 -31.51 -2.32
N VAL A 11 -22.44 -32.17 -2.10
CA VAL A 11 -21.22 -31.53 -1.57
C VAL A 11 -20.42 -30.83 -2.67
N MET A 12 -20.55 -31.24 -3.94
CA MET A 12 -19.94 -30.52 -5.08
C MET A 12 -20.75 -29.31 -5.57
N ALA A 13 -21.96 -29.08 -5.04
CA ALA A 13 -22.78 -27.92 -5.39
C ALA A 13 -22.61 -26.73 -4.42
N THR A 14 -21.83 -26.90 -3.36
CA THR A 14 -21.42 -25.80 -2.49
C THR A 14 -19.97 -25.43 -2.79
N THR A 15 -19.69 -25.06 -4.05
CA THR A 15 -18.62 -24.09 -4.24
C THR A 15 -19.04 -22.85 -3.46
N PRO A 16 -18.20 -22.33 -2.56
CA PRO A 16 -18.51 -21.04 -1.98
C PRO A 16 -18.68 -20.07 -3.14
N LEU A 17 -19.89 -19.52 -3.30
CA LEU A 17 -20.16 -18.30 -4.05
C LEU A 17 -19.50 -17.12 -3.28
N MET A 18 -18.21 -17.25 -2.98
CA MET A 18 -17.40 -16.15 -2.49
C MET A 18 -17.09 -15.33 -3.74
N ALA A 19 -17.68 -14.13 -3.81
CA ALA A 19 -17.40 -13.09 -4.80
C ALA A 19 -17.85 -13.36 -6.25
N GLN A 20 -19.16 -13.54 -6.49
CA GLN A 20 -19.73 -13.06 -7.75
C GLN A 20 -19.86 -11.54 -7.67
N TRP A 21 -18.75 -10.84 -7.88
CA TRP A 21 -18.84 -9.42 -8.22
C TRP A 21 -19.71 -9.27 -9.48
N LEU A 22 -20.43 -8.16 -9.57
CA LEU A 22 -21.23 -7.83 -10.74
C LEU A 22 -20.33 -7.89 -11.98
N SER A 23 -20.54 -8.87 -12.88
CA SER A 23 -19.87 -8.92 -14.18
C SER A 23 -20.46 -7.85 -15.09
N LEU A 24 -20.10 -6.59 -14.83
CA LEU A 24 -20.55 -5.42 -15.56
C LEU A 24 -19.39 -4.91 -16.42
N PRO A 25 -19.42 -5.14 -17.74
CA PRO A 25 -18.42 -4.59 -18.64
C PRO A 25 -18.43 -3.05 -18.58
N THR A 26 -17.29 -2.41 -18.40
CA THR A 26 -17.14 -0.96 -18.52
C THR A 26 -17.54 -0.54 -19.94
N PRO A 27 -18.55 0.33 -20.10
CA PRO A 27 -19.01 0.75 -21.42
C PRO A 27 -17.96 1.60 -22.15
N GLY A 28 -17.91 1.46 -23.48
CA GLY A 28 -17.16 2.39 -24.34
C GLY A 28 -15.64 2.23 -24.36
N ILE A 29 -15.09 1.22 -23.68
CA ILE A 29 -13.65 0.94 -23.70
C ILE A 29 -13.25 0.09 -24.92
N PRO A 30 -12.02 0.24 -25.44
CA PRO A 30 -11.45 -0.67 -26.44
C PRO A 30 -11.42 -2.11 -25.93
N ARG A 31 -11.78 -3.06 -26.80
CA ARG A 31 -11.77 -4.50 -26.51
C ARG A 31 -11.16 -5.28 -27.65
N THR A 32 -10.50 -6.37 -27.29
CA THR A 32 -9.99 -7.38 -28.22
C THR A 32 -11.14 -8.15 -28.88
N ALA A 33 -10.83 -8.97 -29.89
CA ALA A 33 -11.82 -9.83 -30.54
C ALA A 33 -12.49 -10.83 -29.58
N ASP A 34 -11.80 -11.22 -28.52
CA ASP A 34 -12.29 -12.15 -27.50
C ASP A 34 -13.14 -11.46 -26.42
N GLY A 35 -13.31 -10.13 -26.50
CA GLY A 35 -14.16 -9.34 -25.59
C GLY A 35 -13.44 -8.82 -24.34
N GLU A 36 -12.16 -9.14 -24.17
CA GLU A 36 -11.32 -8.62 -23.08
C GLU A 36 -10.93 -7.16 -23.32
N PRO A 37 -10.82 -6.32 -22.26
CA PRO A 37 -10.28 -4.96 -22.36
C PRO A 37 -8.92 -4.91 -23.08
N ASP A 38 -8.78 -4.03 -24.09
CA ASP A 38 -7.49 -3.81 -24.76
C ASP A 38 -6.72 -2.69 -24.06
N MET A 39 -5.88 -3.07 -23.11
CA MET A 39 -5.03 -2.17 -22.32
C MET A 39 -3.96 -1.46 -23.16
N SER A 40 -3.65 -1.96 -24.36
CA SER A 40 -2.63 -1.40 -25.26
C SER A 40 -3.19 -0.46 -26.34
N ALA A 41 -4.50 -0.26 -26.36
CA ALA A 41 -5.15 0.62 -27.30
C ALA A 41 -4.63 2.07 -27.17
N PRO A 42 -4.74 2.91 -28.22
CA PRO A 42 -4.27 4.30 -28.16
C PRO A 42 -4.90 5.10 -27.02
N THR A 43 -4.15 6.06 -26.46
CA THR A 43 -4.63 6.99 -25.43
C THR A 43 -5.94 7.67 -25.87
N PRO A 44 -7.03 7.54 -25.09
CA PRO A 44 -8.28 8.24 -25.37
C PRO A 44 -8.06 9.75 -25.21
N ARG A 45 -8.72 10.53 -26.06
CA ARG A 45 -8.64 11.99 -26.06
C ARG A 45 -10.02 12.60 -25.94
N GLY A 46 -10.11 13.67 -25.16
CA GLY A 46 -11.33 14.48 -25.04
C GLY A 46 -11.57 15.36 -26.28
N ASP A 47 -12.68 16.09 -26.26
CA ASP A 47 -13.08 17.00 -27.34
C ASP A 47 -12.06 18.13 -27.59
N ASP A 48 -11.27 18.49 -26.58
CA ASP A 48 -10.20 19.47 -26.65
C ASP A 48 -8.87 18.90 -27.18
N GLY A 49 -8.87 17.62 -27.57
CA GLY A 49 -7.70 16.90 -28.10
C GLY A 49 -6.68 16.50 -27.04
N ARG A 50 -6.90 16.81 -25.76
CA ARG A 50 -6.01 16.40 -24.67
C ARG A 50 -6.31 14.98 -24.22
N PRO A 51 -5.34 14.27 -23.61
CA PRO A 51 -5.62 12.97 -23.02
C PRO A 51 -6.80 13.05 -22.05
N ASP A 52 -7.75 12.14 -22.21
CA ASP A 52 -8.78 11.91 -21.20
C ASP A 52 -8.16 11.04 -20.11
N LEU A 53 -8.20 11.45 -18.85
CA LEU A 53 -7.73 10.65 -17.71
C LEU A 53 -8.89 9.95 -16.98
N THR A 54 -10.14 10.17 -17.41
CA THR A 54 -11.34 9.60 -16.79
C THR A 54 -11.24 8.08 -16.70
N GLY A 55 -11.59 7.54 -15.53
CA GLY A 55 -11.49 6.11 -15.29
C GLY A 55 -11.26 5.74 -13.84
N LEU A 56 -11.28 4.44 -13.59
CA LEU A 56 -10.77 3.87 -12.34
C LEU A 56 -9.32 3.47 -12.54
N TRP A 57 -8.44 3.95 -11.67
CA TRP A 57 -7.02 3.67 -11.74
C TRP A 57 -6.51 3.09 -10.43
N LEU A 58 -5.52 2.21 -10.52
CA LEU A 58 -4.82 1.62 -9.38
C LEU A 58 -3.30 1.79 -9.55
N PRO A 59 -2.58 2.30 -8.53
CA PRO A 59 -1.13 2.26 -8.48
C PRO A 59 -0.65 0.82 -8.43
N GLN A 60 0.24 0.45 -9.36
CA GLN A 60 0.85 -0.89 -9.43
C GLN A 60 2.23 -0.90 -8.77
N ARG A 61 3.01 0.15 -9.01
CA ARG A 61 4.38 0.27 -8.51
C ARG A 61 4.69 1.73 -8.22
N ALA A 62 5.38 1.97 -7.12
CA ALA A 62 5.97 3.27 -6.79
C ALA A 62 7.49 3.15 -6.59
N GLY A 63 8.23 4.23 -6.72
CA GLY A 63 9.65 4.25 -6.39
C GLY A 63 10.18 5.67 -6.38
N GLY A 64 11.43 5.87 -5.96
CA GLY A 64 12.07 7.18 -5.97
C GLY A 64 12.68 7.55 -4.62
N SER A 65 13.24 8.76 -4.53
CA SER A 65 13.94 9.24 -3.34
C SER A 65 13.03 9.48 -2.13
N VAL A 66 11.70 9.56 -2.35
CA VAL A 66 10.70 9.73 -1.27
C VAL A 66 10.75 8.60 -0.23
N PHE A 67 11.23 7.43 -0.64
CA PHE A 67 11.26 6.21 0.18
C PHE A 67 12.56 6.00 0.95
N ASP A 68 13.57 6.82 0.69
CA ASP A 68 14.84 6.76 1.41
C ASP A 68 14.78 7.73 2.61
N PRO A 69 14.71 7.21 3.85
CA PRO A 69 14.56 8.04 5.05
C PRO A 69 15.76 8.97 5.26
N ALA A 70 16.93 8.69 4.67
CA ALA A 70 18.10 9.56 4.76
C ALA A 70 17.88 10.94 4.10
N ASN A 71 16.86 11.09 3.25
CA ASN A 71 16.53 12.36 2.61
C ASN A 71 15.60 13.26 3.45
N ALA A 72 15.15 12.78 4.62
CA ALA A 72 14.37 13.54 5.58
C ALA A 72 15.28 14.09 6.70
N GLN A 73 14.88 15.21 7.31
CA GLN A 73 15.58 15.79 8.45
C GLN A 73 15.56 14.84 9.67
N PRO A 74 16.54 14.94 10.59
CA PRO A 74 16.67 14.00 11.72
C PRO A 74 15.41 13.86 12.59
N TRP A 75 14.68 14.96 12.81
CA TRP A 75 13.45 14.92 13.60
C TRP A 75 12.36 14.08 12.91
N ALA A 76 12.28 14.14 11.58
CA ALA A 76 11.30 13.38 10.81
C ALA A 76 11.65 11.89 10.81
N GLN A 77 12.94 11.56 10.69
CA GLN A 77 13.43 10.18 10.83
C GLN A 77 13.09 9.61 12.22
N GLU A 78 13.26 10.39 13.29
CA GLU A 78 12.89 9.98 14.66
C GLU A 78 11.39 9.70 14.78
N ILE A 79 10.54 10.54 14.20
CA ILE A 79 9.09 10.33 14.16
C ILE A 79 8.72 9.06 13.36
N MET A 80 9.38 8.78 12.23
CA MET A 80 9.17 7.54 11.48
C MET A 80 9.51 6.30 12.31
N VAL A 81 10.61 6.33 13.07
CA VAL A 81 10.96 5.25 14.01
C VAL A 81 9.87 5.09 15.07
N GLN A 82 9.38 6.19 15.66
CA GLN A 82 8.29 6.14 16.63
C GLN A 82 7.00 5.57 16.04
N HIS A 83 6.67 5.89 14.80
CA HIS A 83 5.50 5.31 14.12
C HIS A 83 5.66 3.81 13.94
N LYS A 84 6.83 3.35 13.47
CA LYS A 84 7.14 1.92 13.35
C LYS A 84 7.08 1.20 14.69
N ASP A 85 7.65 1.78 15.74
CA ASP A 85 7.62 1.23 17.11
C ASP A 85 6.21 1.12 17.68
N ARG A 86 5.24 1.83 17.10
CA ARG A 86 3.82 1.79 17.48
C ARG A 86 2.97 1.10 16.41
N TYR A 87 3.58 0.25 15.58
CA TYR A 87 2.91 -0.47 14.50
C TYR A 87 2.05 0.41 13.60
N PHE A 88 2.50 1.65 13.37
CA PHE A 88 1.83 2.64 12.52
C PHE A 88 0.41 2.99 12.95
N GLN A 89 0.01 2.73 14.21
CA GLN A 89 -1.34 3.00 14.73
C GLN A 89 -1.75 4.48 14.66
N ASP A 90 -0.77 5.38 14.44
CA ASP A 90 -0.98 6.81 14.29
C ASP A 90 -1.32 7.23 12.85
N ASP A 91 -1.35 6.30 11.89
CA ASP A 91 -1.79 6.56 10.52
C ASP A 91 -3.26 7.09 10.54
N PRO A 92 -3.54 8.24 9.90
CA PRO A 92 -4.87 8.85 9.92
C PRO A 92 -5.97 7.92 9.37
N ARG A 93 -5.64 6.97 8.49
CA ARG A 93 -6.60 6.03 7.90
C ARG A 93 -7.25 5.13 8.93
N PHE A 94 -6.51 4.75 9.98
CA PHE A 94 -7.07 3.93 11.06
C PHE A 94 -8.08 4.71 11.91
N ARG A 95 -8.01 6.04 11.91
CA ARG A 95 -8.95 6.93 12.62
C ARG A 95 -10.02 7.52 11.72
N CYS A 96 -10.23 6.95 10.53
CA CYS A 96 -11.19 7.46 9.55
C CYS A 96 -10.93 8.90 9.08
N LEU A 97 -9.67 9.32 9.07
CA LEU A 97 -9.26 10.65 8.63
C LEU A 97 -8.62 10.55 7.24
N PRO A 98 -8.77 11.59 6.37
CA PRO A 98 -8.21 11.55 5.03
C PRO A 98 -6.68 11.44 5.05
N SER A 99 -6.10 10.79 4.03
CA SER A 99 -4.65 10.55 3.97
C SER A 99 -3.81 11.72 3.44
N GLY A 100 -4.44 12.79 2.97
CA GLY A 100 -3.75 13.94 2.38
C GLY A 100 -2.82 13.55 1.23
N PRO A 101 -1.54 13.96 1.23
CA PRO A 101 -0.59 13.62 0.17
C PRO A 101 -0.33 12.10 0.06
N GLY A 102 -0.49 11.34 1.14
CA GLY A 102 -0.35 9.89 1.15
C GLY A 102 -1.40 9.14 0.33
N ILE A 103 -2.48 9.82 -0.09
CA ILE A 103 -3.53 9.24 -0.95
C ILE A 103 -3.03 8.83 -2.34
N LEU A 104 -1.84 9.28 -2.73
CA LEU A 104 -1.22 8.92 -4.01
C LEU A 104 -0.84 7.43 -4.10
N GLY A 105 -1.01 6.67 -3.03
CA GLY A 105 -0.80 5.22 -3.03
C GLY A 105 0.68 4.85 -2.97
N LEU A 106 1.50 5.70 -2.35
CA LEU A 106 2.91 5.44 -2.06
C LEU A 106 3.05 4.38 -0.96
N GLY A 107 2.53 3.18 -1.23
CA GLY A 107 2.92 1.95 -0.56
C GLY A 107 1.83 0.90 -0.24
N GLY A 108 0.56 1.05 -0.63
CA GLY A 108 -0.49 0.07 -0.27
C GLY A 108 -1.39 -0.35 -1.44
N PRO A 109 -1.50 -1.65 -1.78
CA PRO A 109 -2.26 -2.10 -2.97
C PRO A 109 -3.80 -1.98 -2.83
N THR A 110 -4.34 -1.88 -1.62
CA THR A 110 -5.80 -1.81 -1.38
C THR A 110 -6.33 -0.40 -1.11
N ALA A 111 -5.45 0.58 -0.88
CA ALA A 111 -5.82 1.97 -0.58
C ALA A 111 -5.69 2.93 -1.79
N GLY A 112 -5.26 2.42 -2.95
CA GLY A 112 -4.85 3.25 -4.08
C GLY A 112 -5.91 3.50 -5.16
N TYR A 113 -7.09 2.87 -5.11
CA TYR A 113 -8.11 3.09 -6.13
C TYR A 113 -8.48 4.57 -6.19
N ARG A 114 -8.43 5.13 -7.40
CA ARG A 114 -8.86 6.49 -7.67
C ARG A 114 -9.74 6.56 -8.90
N ARG A 115 -10.96 7.03 -8.71
CA ARG A 115 -11.87 7.41 -9.79
C ARG A 115 -11.50 8.83 -10.22
N ILE A 116 -11.02 8.97 -11.44
CA ILE A 116 -10.82 10.28 -12.05
C ILE A 116 -12.09 10.63 -12.83
N VAL A 117 -12.68 11.78 -12.52
CA VAL A 117 -13.74 12.40 -13.31
C VAL A 117 -13.20 13.73 -13.84
N GLN A 118 -13.01 13.79 -15.15
CA GLN A 118 -12.45 14.96 -15.82
C GLN A 118 -13.53 15.74 -16.57
N ASN A 119 -13.50 17.06 -16.43
CA ASN A 119 -14.20 17.97 -17.32
C ASN A 119 -13.27 19.15 -17.71
N PRO A 120 -13.66 20.03 -18.64
CA PRO A 120 -12.78 21.10 -19.10
C PRO A 120 -12.40 22.13 -18.02
N ALA A 121 -13.16 22.25 -16.93
CA ALA A 121 -12.95 23.24 -15.86
C ALA A 121 -12.29 22.66 -14.60
N ALA A 122 -12.35 21.34 -14.41
CA ALA A 122 -11.90 20.67 -13.20
C ALA A 122 -11.70 19.17 -13.38
N ILE A 123 -10.86 18.61 -12.51
CA ILE A 123 -10.76 17.16 -12.28
C ILE A 123 -11.14 16.87 -10.84
N ALA A 124 -11.99 15.87 -10.64
CA ALA A 124 -12.25 15.26 -9.34
C ALA A 124 -11.55 13.90 -9.25
N PHE A 125 -10.74 13.73 -8.21
CA PHE A 125 -10.26 12.41 -7.79
C PHE A 125 -11.15 11.96 -6.65
N LEU A 126 -11.83 10.83 -6.82
CA LEU A 126 -12.63 10.18 -5.78
C LEU A 126 -11.88 8.96 -5.27
N HIS A 127 -11.90 8.77 -3.96
CA HIS A 127 -11.19 7.71 -3.27
C HIS A 127 -12.17 6.74 -2.60
N ALA A 128 -11.71 5.52 -2.32
CA ALA A 128 -12.55 4.51 -1.67
C ALA A 128 -12.96 4.92 -0.25
N ASP A 129 -12.14 5.70 0.47
CA ASP A 129 -12.46 6.22 1.81
C ASP A 129 -13.49 7.38 1.81
N MET A 130 -14.18 7.59 0.68
CA MET A 130 -15.15 8.66 0.43
C MET A 130 -14.56 10.09 0.51
N SER A 131 -13.24 10.22 0.65
CA SER A 131 -12.58 11.50 0.43
C SER A 131 -12.56 11.83 -1.06
N TYR A 132 -12.41 13.12 -1.36
CA TYR A 132 -12.22 13.59 -2.72
C TYR A 132 -11.18 14.70 -2.75
N ARG A 133 -10.54 14.85 -3.89
CA ARG A 133 -9.68 15.97 -4.22
C ARG A 133 -10.19 16.66 -5.47
N HIS A 134 -10.23 17.99 -5.41
CA HIS A 134 -10.69 18.82 -6.51
C HIS A 134 -9.52 19.62 -7.07
N VAL A 135 -9.27 19.48 -8.37
CA VAL A 135 -8.22 20.19 -9.10
C VAL A 135 -8.87 21.16 -10.07
N PHE A 136 -8.60 22.46 -9.90
CA PHE A 136 -9.13 23.50 -10.79
C PHE A 136 -8.29 23.60 -12.06
N LEU A 137 -8.94 23.59 -13.23
CA LEU A 137 -8.31 23.74 -14.55
C LEU A 137 -8.67 25.06 -15.25
N ASP A 138 -9.29 26.00 -14.53
CA ASP A 138 -9.79 27.26 -15.06
C ASP A 138 -8.71 28.37 -15.19
N GLY A 139 -7.45 28.01 -15.03
CA GLY A 139 -6.30 28.90 -15.20
C GLY A 139 -6.03 29.82 -14.01
N ARG A 140 -6.70 29.63 -12.87
CA ARG A 140 -6.36 30.32 -11.63
C ARG A 140 -4.96 29.92 -11.15
N GLU A 141 -4.32 30.85 -10.44
CA GLU A 141 -3.04 30.59 -9.77
C GLU A 141 -3.26 29.76 -8.49
N LEU A 142 -2.22 29.04 -8.07
CA LEU A 142 -2.22 28.34 -6.80
C LEU A 142 -2.29 29.37 -5.66
N GLU A 143 -3.18 29.15 -4.68
CA GLU A 143 -3.30 30.06 -3.54
C GLU A 143 -1.96 30.16 -2.80
N SER A 144 -1.56 31.37 -2.44
CA SER A 144 -0.30 31.64 -1.76
C SER A 144 -0.36 31.33 -0.26
N ASP A 145 -1.53 31.54 0.36
CA ASP A 145 -1.78 31.32 1.80
C ASP A 145 -3.12 30.59 2.02
N PRO A 146 -3.24 29.31 1.62
CA PRO A 146 -4.47 28.55 1.80
C PRO A 146 -4.67 28.18 3.27
N LEU A 147 -5.94 28.04 3.67
CA LEU A 147 -6.25 27.41 4.96
C LEU A 147 -5.74 25.95 4.96
N PRO A 148 -5.00 25.51 5.99
CA PRO A 148 -4.57 24.12 6.09
C PRO A 148 -5.76 23.16 6.15
N THR A 149 -5.82 22.24 5.19
CA THR A 149 -6.85 21.20 5.06
C THR A 149 -6.19 19.83 4.90
N TRP A 150 -6.97 18.76 4.97
CA TRP A 150 -6.44 17.41 4.83
C TRP A 150 -5.96 17.11 3.40
N MET A 151 -6.71 17.54 2.38
CA MET A 151 -6.44 17.20 0.97
C MET A 151 -5.77 18.33 0.18
N GLY A 152 -5.47 19.45 0.84
CA GLY A 152 -4.86 20.62 0.22
C GLY A 152 -5.76 21.36 -0.77
N TYR A 153 -5.15 22.31 -1.47
CA TYR A 153 -5.71 23.09 -2.56
C TYR A 153 -4.89 22.81 -3.82
N SER A 154 -5.56 22.58 -4.95
CA SER A 154 -4.91 22.08 -6.17
C SER A 154 -5.33 22.85 -7.42
N VAL A 155 -4.36 23.23 -8.23
CA VAL A 155 -4.58 23.79 -9.58
C VAL A 155 -3.85 22.94 -10.60
N GLY A 156 -4.42 22.79 -11.78
CA GLY A 156 -3.87 21.99 -12.85
C GLY A 156 -3.76 22.74 -14.16
N ARG A 157 -2.77 22.39 -14.95
CA ARG A 157 -2.54 22.90 -16.31
C ARG A 157 -1.97 21.82 -17.19
N TRP A 158 -2.21 21.93 -18.50
CA TRP A 158 -1.65 21.00 -19.48
C TRP A 158 -0.33 21.53 -20.03
N ASP A 159 0.66 20.66 -20.10
CA ASP A 159 1.96 20.85 -20.72
C ASP A 159 2.12 19.78 -21.81
N GLY A 160 1.68 20.11 -23.02
CA GLY A 160 1.46 19.11 -24.07
C GLY A 160 0.39 18.09 -23.67
N ASP A 161 0.76 16.81 -23.69
CA ASP A 161 -0.09 15.68 -23.27
C ASP A 161 0.06 15.34 -21.77
N THR A 162 0.84 16.11 -21.00
CA THR A 162 1.02 15.90 -19.57
C THR A 162 0.16 16.87 -18.78
N LEU A 163 -0.67 16.35 -17.87
CA LEU A 163 -1.36 17.18 -16.89
C LEU A 163 -0.42 17.44 -15.71
N VAL A 164 -0.11 18.70 -15.46
CA VAL A 164 0.70 19.16 -14.33
C VAL A 164 -0.25 19.71 -13.26
N ILE A 165 -0.20 19.14 -12.06
CA ILE A 165 -0.98 19.59 -10.90
C ILE A 165 -0.02 20.11 -9.85
N GLU A 166 -0.27 21.31 -9.36
CA GLU A 166 0.48 21.94 -8.27
C GLU A 166 -0.44 22.06 -7.07
N SER A 167 0.06 21.79 -5.86
CA SER A 167 -0.77 21.76 -4.64
C SER A 167 -0.04 22.20 -3.38
N ASN A 168 -0.81 22.80 -2.46
CA ASN A 168 -0.35 23.27 -1.15
C ASN A 168 -1.51 23.27 -0.14
N GLY A 169 -1.27 23.81 1.07
CA GLY A 169 -2.34 23.96 2.07
C GLY A 169 -2.76 22.66 2.72
N TYR A 170 -1.83 21.70 2.80
CA TYR A 170 -1.98 20.51 3.62
C TYR A 170 -1.77 20.88 5.09
N ASN A 171 -2.55 20.28 6.00
CA ASN A 171 -2.21 20.30 7.42
C ASN A 171 -1.08 19.29 7.71
N ASP A 172 -0.47 19.38 8.89
CA ASP A 172 0.66 18.55 9.33
C ASP A 172 0.25 17.21 9.97
N LYS A 173 -1.00 16.76 9.78
CA LYS A 173 -1.58 15.59 10.45
C LYS A 173 -1.57 14.31 9.61
N THR A 174 -1.00 14.39 8.42
CA THR A 174 -0.95 13.31 7.44
C THR A 174 0.48 12.91 7.14
N TRP A 175 0.64 11.81 6.42
CA TRP A 175 1.94 11.28 6.02
C TRP A 175 2.09 11.39 4.50
N VAL A 176 3.33 11.52 4.02
CA VAL A 176 3.63 11.53 2.58
C VAL A 176 3.52 10.13 1.98
N HIS A 177 3.92 9.11 2.74
CA HIS A 177 3.80 7.71 2.36
C HIS A 177 3.53 6.84 3.59
N ARG A 178 3.25 5.56 3.35
CA ARG A 178 2.78 4.61 4.37
C ARG A 178 3.74 4.38 5.54
N ASP A 179 5.03 4.67 5.39
CA ASP A 179 6.05 4.38 6.43
C ASP A 179 6.16 5.51 7.44
N GLY A 180 5.18 6.42 7.46
CA GLY A 180 5.10 7.44 8.48
C GLY A 180 5.93 8.68 8.20
N LEU A 181 6.40 8.93 6.97
CA LEU A 181 7.15 10.15 6.68
C LEU A 181 6.26 11.38 6.93
N PRO A 182 6.52 12.17 7.99
CA PRO A 182 5.71 13.33 8.30
C PRO A 182 5.98 14.44 7.30
N HIS A 183 5.19 15.51 7.35
CA HIS A 183 5.46 16.76 6.65
C HIS A 183 4.91 17.93 7.48
N THR A 184 5.34 19.14 7.15
CA THR A 184 4.81 20.38 7.70
C THR A 184 3.71 20.97 6.81
N GLU A 185 3.10 22.06 7.26
CA GLU A 185 2.17 22.86 6.45
C GLU A 185 2.87 23.60 5.29
N SER A 186 4.21 23.57 5.22
CA SER A 186 4.98 24.13 4.10
C SER A 186 5.01 23.21 2.87
N LEU A 187 4.45 22.00 2.97
CA LEU A 187 4.46 21.02 1.89
C LEU A 187 3.84 21.58 0.60
N ARG A 188 4.64 21.50 -0.47
CA ARG A 188 4.22 21.70 -1.86
C ARG A 188 4.36 20.38 -2.61
N VAL A 189 3.35 20.05 -3.41
CA VAL A 189 3.33 18.82 -4.21
C VAL A 189 3.12 19.20 -5.68
N THR A 190 4.02 18.72 -6.54
CA THR A 190 3.87 18.83 -7.99
C THR A 190 3.71 17.43 -8.58
N GLU A 191 2.61 17.19 -9.27
CA GLU A 191 2.30 15.92 -9.93
C GLU A 191 2.26 16.10 -11.45
N ARG A 192 2.79 15.14 -12.19
CA ARG A 192 2.79 15.11 -13.66
C ARG A 192 2.18 13.80 -14.13
N TYR A 193 0.95 13.85 -14.63
CA TYR A 193 0.21 12.71 -15.14
C TYR A 193 0.41 12.59 -16.66
N THR A 194 0.95 11.46 -17.11
CA THR A 194 1.17 11.16 -18.53
C THR A 194 0.52 9.82 -18.88
N ARG A 195 -0.58 9.85 -19.63
CA ARG A 195 -1.30 8.64 -20.08
C ARG A 195 -0.61 8.05 -21.31
N LEU A 196 0.02 6.90 -21.14
CA LEU A 196 0.91 6.26 -22.12
C LEU A 196 0.10 5.57 -23.23
N ASP A 197 -0.98 4.91 -22.84
CA ASP A 197 -1.94 4.23 -23.71
C ASP A 197 -3.32 4.17 -23.00
N PHE A 198 -4.22 3.31 -23.45
CA PHE A 198 -5.52 3.14 -22.82
C PHE A 198 -5.39 2.63 -21.37
N GLY A 199 -4.53 1.66 -21.11
CA GLY A 199 -4.44 0.95 -19.84
C GLY A 199 -3.44 1.50 -18.84
N HIS A 200 -2.47 2.32 -19.28
CA HIS A 200 -1.31 2.67 -18.47
C HIS A 200 -1.08 4.18 -18.40
N MET A 201 -0.70 4.64 -17.21
CA MET A 201 -0.37 6.03 -16.95
C MET A 201 0.83 6.10 -16.01
N ARG A 202 1.75 7.03 -16.32
CA ARG A 202 2.85 7.39 -15.42
C ARG A 202 2.48 8.63 -14.64
N LEU A 203 2.75 8.60 -13.34
CA LEU A 203 2.63 9.74 -12.44
C LEU A 203 3.99 10.03 -11.81
N ASP A 204 4.59 11.16 -12.19
CA ASP A 204 5.79 11.68 -11.52
C ASP A 204 5.38 12.71 -10.46
N VAL A 205 5.88 12.57 -9.25
CA VAL A 205 5.55 13.43 -8.11
C VAL A 205 6.82 14.02 -7.53
N THR A 206 6.78 15.31 -7.22
CA THR A 206 7.81 16.01 -6.47
C THR A 206 7.20 16.58 -5.20
N PHE A 207 7.80 16.26 -4.05
CA PHE A 207 7.44 16.79 -2.74
C PHE A 207 8.51 17.78 -2.28
N GLU A 208 8.10 18.99 -1.95
CA GLU A 208 8.97 20.05 -1.45
C GLU A 208 8.46 20.51 -0.09
N ASP A 209 9.26 20.28 0.95
CA ASP A 209 8.97 20.76 2.30
C ASP A 209 10.29 21.12 3.00
N PRO A 210 10.70 22.40 3.02
CA PRO A 210 11.96 22.79 3.65
C PRO A 210 11.99 22.58 5.17
N GLY A 211 10.84 22.34 5.80
CA GLY A 211 10.76 21.98 7.22
C GLY A 211 11.07 20.51 7.49
N THR A 212 10.95 19.64 6.48
CA THR A 212 11.08 18.18 6.64
C THR A 212 12.15 17.57 5.74
N PHE A 213 12.37 18.06 4.53
CA PHE A 213 13.26 17.46 3.54
C PHE A 213 14.47 18.38 3.27
N ASP A 214 15.66 17.80 3.16
CA ASP A 214 16.88 18.56 2.83
C ASP A 214 16.92 18.97 1.35
N MET A 215 16.19 18.24 0.51
CA MET A 215 16.00 18.49 -0.92
C MET A 215 14.65 17.95 -1.39
N PRO A 216 14.12 18.39 -2.55
CA PRO A 216 12.90 17.83 -3.09
C PRO A 216 12.96 16.30 -3.22
N LEU A 217 11.91 15.63 -2.75
CA LEU A 217 11.77 14.18 -2.86
C LEU A 217 10.95 13.84 -4.10
N HIS A 218 11.31 12.75 -4.76
CA HIS A 218 10.66 12.32 -6.00
C HIS A 218 10.01 10.96 -5.83
N ALA A 219 8.85 10.80 -6.46
CA ALA A 219 8.20 9.51 -6.66
C ALA A 219 7.82 9.31 -8.13
N GLU A 220 8.05 8.12 -8.66
CA GLU A 220 7.52 7.66 -9.95
C GLU A 220 6.51 6.54 -9.66
N ILE A 221 5.29 6.68 -10.17
CA ILE A 221 4.18 5.78 -9.92
C ILE A 221 3.61 5.28 -11.26
N ASP A 222 3.65 3.96 -11.45
CA ASP A 222 2.97 3.29 -12.57
C ASP A 222 1.51 3.00 -12.17
N MET A 223 0.59 3.43 -13.02
CA MET A 223 -0.85 3.33 -12.79
C MET A 223 -1.49 2.48 -13.88
N GLU A 224 -2.40 1.60 -13.47
CA GLU A 224 -3.14 0.73 -14.38
C GLU A 224 -4.64 1.00 -14.30
N PHE A 225 -5.29 1.06 -15.46
CA PHE A 225 -6.74 1.22 -15.59
C PHE A 225 -7.45 -0.06 -15.16
N GLN A 226 -8.48 0.08 -14.33
CA GLN A 226 -9.21 -1.04 -13.75
C GLN A 226 -10.53 -1.23 -14.51
N ALA A 227 -10.43 -1.85 -15.68
CA ALA A 227 -11.58 -2.17 -16.52
C ALA A 227 -12.44 -3.27 -15.88
N ASP A 228 -13.75 -3.22 -16.12
CA ASP A 228 -14.74 -4.19 -15.66
C ASP A 228 -14.76 -4.36 -14.13
N ASN A 229 -14.27 -3.33 -13.42
CA ASN A 229 -14.11 -3.28 -11.98
C ASN A 229 -14.77 -2.01 -11.44
N GLU A 230 -15.10 -2.00 -10.16
CA GLU A 230 -15.73 -0.87 -9.48
C GLU A 230 -15.04 -0.60 -8.14
N MET A 231 -14.96 0.68 -7.78
CA MET A 231 -14.44 1.13 -6.50
C MET A 231 -15.62 1.18 -5.54
N LEU A 232 -15.64 0.26 -4.58
CA LEU A 232 -16.59 0.33 -3.49
C LEU A 232 -16.06 1.27 -2.41
N GLU A 233 -17.01 1.80 -1.63
CA GLU A 233 -16.66 2.55 -0.44
C GLU A 233 -15.95 1.64 0.57
N THR A 234 -14.94 2.20 1.21
CA THR A 234 -14.20 1.60 2.31
C THR A 234 -14.46 2.45 3.54
N VAL A 235 -15.25 1.92 4.47
CA VAL A 235 -15.48 2.57 5.76
C VAL A 235 -14.55 1.91 6.78
N CYS A 236 -13.48 2.62 7.14
CA CYS A 236 -12.54 2.31 8.23
C CYS A 236 -13.23 1.77 9.51
N ASN A 237 -14.35 2.35 9.93
CA ASN A 237 -15.09 1.97 11.14
C ASN A 237 -15.96 0.70 10.98
N GLU A 238 -16.15 0.20 9.75
CA GLU A 238 -16.94 -1.00 9.45
C GLU A 238 -16.08 -2.24 9.16
N ALA A 239 -14.75 -2.09 9.07
CA ALA A 239 -13.85 -3.23 9.28
C ALA A 239 -14.15 -3.75 10.68
N SER A 240 -14.78 -4.92 10.77
CA SER A 240 -15.66 -5.32 11.88
C SER A 240 -15.05 -5.28 13.29
N GLU A 241 -13.74 -5.03 13.42
CA GLU A 241 -12.99 -4.90 14.67
C GLU A 241 -11.75 -3.97 14.53
N GLY A 242 -11.85 -2.88 13.76
CA GLY A 242 -10.71 -2.05 13.33
C GLY A 242 -9.98 -1.27 14.43
N ASP A 243 -10.67 -0.50 15.26
CA ASP A 243 -10.00 0.38 16.24
C ASP A 243 -9.52 -0.35 17.52
N GLY A 244 -10.07 -1.53 17.81
CA GLY A 244 -9.79 -2.28 19.04
C GLY A 244 -8.70 -3.34 18.91
N ARG A 245 -8.25 -3.66 17.69
CA ARG A 245 -7.26 -4.72 17.41
C ARG A 245 -5.89 -4.18 17.01
N TRP A 246 -5.82 -3.00 16.42
CA TRP A 246 -4.55 -2.30 16.13
C TRP A 246 -4.13 -1.48 17.35
N GLY A 247 -3.87 -2.18 18.46
CA GLY A 247 -3.34 -1.59 19.68
C GLY A 247 -2.11 -2.37 20.14
N GLY A 248 -1.07 -1.65 20.55
CA GLY A 248 0.18 -2.22 21.05
C GLY A 248 1.38 -1.42 20.55
N ALA A 249 2.53 -1.60 21.19
CA ALA A 249 3.81 -1.10 20.73
C ALA A 249 4.79 -2.26 20.60
N LEU A 250 5.80 -2.11 19.75
CA LEU A 250 6.95 -3.02 19.71
C LEU A 250 7.57 -3.16 21.09
N SER A 251 7.55 -2.09 21.89
CA SER A 251 7.97 -2.15 23.30
C SER A 251 7.07 -3.00 24.18
N ASP A 252 5.77 -3.14 23.90
CA ASP A 252 4.89 -4.08 24.59
C ASP A 252 5.23 -5.53 24.21
N ALA A 253 5.54 -5.77 22.92
CA ALA A 253 6.03 -7.05 22.42
C ALA A 253 7.39 -7.42 23.05
N VAL A 254 8.29 -6.45 23.21
CA VAL A 254 9.58 -6.62 23.92
C VAL A 254 9.39 -6.77 25.43
N ARG A 255 8.33 -6.17 25.99
CA ARG A 255 8.00 -6.26 27.42
C ARG A 255 7.33 -7.58 27.79
N ALA A 256 6.85 -8.37 26.83
CA ALA A 256 6.51 -9.76 27.09
C ALA A 256 7.74 -10.46 27.68
N ASP A 257 7.61 -11.08 28.86
CA ASP A 257 8.70 -11.65 29.69
C ASP A 257 9.46 -12.85 29.06
N VAL A 258 9.55 -12.93 27.73
CA VAL A 258 10.10 -14.07 27.00
C VAL A 258 11.48 -13.74 26.45
N GLU A 259 12.49 -13.87 27.30
CA GLU A 259 13.88 -13.94 26.86
C GLU A 259 14.17 -15.34 26.28
N VAL A 260 14.48 -15.41 24.99
CA VAL A 260 14.93 -16.64 24.34
C VAL A 260 16.44 -16.58 24.18
N ALA A 261 17.15 -17.57 24.71
CA ALA A 261 18.61 -17.60 24.65
C ALA A 261 19.10 -17.57 23.18
N PRO A 262 20.20 -16.86 22.87
CA PRO A 262 20.72 -16.76 21.50
C PRO A 262 20.97 -18.12 20.82
N GLU A 263 21.33 -19.15 21.58
CA GLU A 263 21.55 -20.50 21.07
C GLU A 263 20.26 -21.19 20.62
N VAL A 264 19.12 -20.80 21.20
CA VAL A 264 17.79 -21.23 20.77
C VAL A 264 17.35 -20.40 19.57
N LEU A 265 17.57 -19.08 19.58
CA LEU A 265 17.28 -18.22 18.43
C LEU A 265 18.02 -18.66 17.16
N ALA A 266 19.27 -19.10 17.31
CA ALA A 266 20.09 -19.62 16.20
C ALA A 266 19.45 -20.82 15.47
N ARG A 267 18.51 -21.54 16.10
CA ARG A 267 17.81 -22.68 15.47
C ARG A 267 16.79 -22.25 14.41
N TYR A 268 16.35 -21.00 14.44
CA TYR A 268 15.41 -20.41 13.48
C TYR A 268 16.12 -19.77 12.28
N VAL A 269 17.44 -19.59 12.34
CA VAL A 269 18.24 -19.05 11.24
C VAL A 269 18.16 -19.98 10.03
N GLY A 270 17.87 -19.41 8.87
CA GLY A 270 17.78 -20.15 7.63
C GLY A 270 16.88 -19.48 6.60
N THR A 271 16.77 -20.14 5.46
CA THR A 271 15.91 -19.73 4.36
C THR A 271 14.67 -20.62 4.34
N TYR A 272 13.50 -20.03 4.20
CA TYR A 272 12.22 -20.74 4.08
C TYR A 272 11.52 -20.32 2.80
N GLU A 273 10.87 -21.25 2.12
CA GLU A 273 10.21 -21.01 0.83
C GLU A 273 8.77 -21.52 0.86
N GLY A 274 7.86 -20.73 0.31
CA GLY A 274 6.44 -21.03 0.29
C GLY A 274 5.71 -20.25 -0.79
N ASN A 275 4.43 -20.55 -0.99
CA ASN A 275 3.59 -19.82 -1.93
C ASN A 275 2.69 -18.85 -1.18
N TRP A 276 2.90 -17.55 -1.39
CA TRP A 276 2.02 -16.50 -0.88
C TRP A 276 1.18 -15.95 -2.03
N LEU A 277 -0.15 -16.07 -1.96
CA LEU A 277 -1.10 -15.62 -2.99
C LEU A 277 -0.66 -15.93 -4.45
N ARG A 278 -0.09 -17.14 -4.66
CA ARG A 278 0.44 -17.68 -5.94
C ARG A 278 1.85 -17.22 -6.35
N THR A 279 2.53 -16.48 -5.50
CA THR A 279 3.92 -16.05 -5.71
C THR A 279 4.84 -16.87 -4.83
N VAL A 280 5.86 -17.49 -5.43
CA VAL A 280 6.94 -18.12 -4.69
C VAL A 280 7.64 -17.03 -3.89
N THR A 281 7.65 -17.21 -2.58
CA THR A 281 8.15 -16.25 -1.62
C THR A 281 9.14 -16.94 -0.70
N THR A 282 10.26 -16.27 -0.48
CA THR A 282 11.39 -16.68 0.34
C THR A 282 11.49 -15.79 1.57
N LEU A 283 11.71 -16.40 2.71
CA LEU A 283 11.94 -15.77 4.01
C LEU A 283 13.35 -16.13 4.45
N GLU A 284 14.24 -15.15 4.55
CA GLU A 284 15.59 -15.33 5.08
C GLU A 284 15.64 -14.78 6.51
N VAL A 285 15.86 -15.67 7.46
CA VAL A 285 15.95 -15.35 8.89
C VAL A 285 17.42 -15.32 9.28
N THR A 286 17.88 -14.18 9.79
CA THR A 286 19.26 -13.98 10.26
C THR A 286 19.28 -13.61 11.75
N LEU A 287 20.41 -13.89 12.42
CA LEU A 287 20.65 -13.53 13.82
C LEU A 287 21.80 -12.52 13.87
N GLU A 288 21.53 -11.32 14.38
CA GLU A 288 22.51 -10.24 14.52
C GLU A 288 22.38 -9.64 15.92
N ASP A 289 23.51 -9.50 16.63
CA ASP A 289 23.56 -8.94 17.99
C ASP A 289 22.59 -9.58 19.01
N GLY A 290 22.25 -10.86 18.80
CA GLY A 290 21.33 -11.61 19.66
C GLY A 290 19.86 -11.47 19.29
N GLU A 291 19.53 -10.78 18.20
CA GLU A 291 18.17 -10.53 17.73
C GLU A 291 17.94 -11.16 16.36
N LEU A 292 16.73 -11.69 16.15
CA LEU A 292 16.35 -12.24 14.85
C LEU A 292 15.83 -11.15 13.93
N PHE A 293 16.19 -11.26 12.66
CA PHE A 293 15.70 -10.42 11.57
C PHE A 293 15.19 -11.29 10.44
N LEU A 294 14.17 -10.80 9.76
CA LEU A 294 13.53 -11.45 8.63
C LEU A 294 13.64 -10.57 7.39
N LEU A 295 14.19 -11.11 6.31
CA LEU A 295 14.13 -10.56 4.96
C LEU A 295 13.15 -11.38 4.12
N ARG A 296 12.17 -10.74 3.50
CA ARG A 296 11.17 -11.40 2.64
C ARG A 296 11.44 -11.08 1.17
N THR A 297 11.34 -12.07 0.27
CA THR A 297 11.57 -11.94 -1.18
C THR A 297 10.50 -12.72 -1.98
N PRO A 298 9.70 -12.10 -2.87
CA PRO A 298 9.63 -10.66 -3.04
C PRO A 298 9.23 -10.04 -1.70
N PRO A 299 9.73 -8.85 -1.37
CA PRO A 299 9.29 -8.18 -0.16
C PRO A 299 7.76 -8.04 -0.20
N TYR A 300 7.13 -7.76 0.94
CA TYR A 300 5.74 -7.33 0.88
C TYR A 300 5.62 -6.25 -0.19
N ALA A 301 4.50 -6.17 -0.92
CA ALA A 301 4.28 -5.08 -1.88
C ALA A 301 4.66 -3.73 -1.27
N GLU A 302 4.48 -3.64 0.04
CA GLU A 302 4.78 -2.58 0.99
C GLU A 302 6.28 -2.39 1.31
N ALA A 303 7.06 -3.46 1.40
CA ALA A 303 8.49 -3.47 1.72
C ALA A 303 9.42 -3.31 0.51
N GLU A 304 8.91 -3.34 -0.74
CA GLU A 304 9.63 -2.79 -1.90
C GLU A 304 9.93 -1.29 -1.71
N PHE A 305 9.13 -0.61 -0.89
CA PHE A 305 9.12 0.85 -0.75
C PHE A 305 9.85 1.37 0.50
N THR A 306 10.43 0.55 1.38
CA THR A 306 10.98 1.03 2.67
C THR A 306 12.49 0.98 2.79
N GLY A 307 13.19 0.62 1.70
CA GLY A 307 14.65 0.65 1.58
C GLY A 307 15.43 -0.33 2.46
N THR A 308 14.85 -0.89 3.53
CA THR A 308 15.56 -1.80 4.44
C THR A 308 15.26 -3.26 4.19
N GLY A 309 14.06 -3.62 3.70
CA GLY A 309 13.63 -4.99 3.40
C GLY A 309 13.62 -5.98 4.58
N ARG A 310 14.23 -5.62 5.72
CA ARG A 310 14.46 -6.45 6.90
C ARG A 310 13.59 -5.99 8.06
N SER A 311 12.94 -6.93 8.73
CA SER A 311 12.10 -6.67 9.88
C SER A 311 12.60 -7.46 11.09
N GLN A 312 12.77 -6.80 12.22
CA GLN A 312 13.12 -7.44 13.49
C GLN A 312 11.99 -8.40 13.92
N LEU A 313 12.35 -9.60 14.40
CA LEU A 313 11.48 -10.61 14.99
C LEU A 313 11.68 -10.64 16.51
N VAL A 314 10.68 -10.16 17.25
CA VAL A 314 10.65 -10.07 18.71
C VAL A 314 9.95 -11.30 19.28
N PRO A 315 10.61 -12.11 20.13
CA PRO A 315 10.03 -13.35 20.67
C PRO A 315 8.79 -13.08 21.55
N GLN A 316 7.72 -13.81 21.29
CA GLN A 316 6.49 -13.89 22.11
C GLN A 316 6.36 -15.23 22.84
N SER A 317 7.08 -16.25 22.37
CA SER A 317 7.31 -17.54 23.02
C SER A 317 8.62 -18.12 22.48
N GLU A 318 8.96 -19.37 22.82
CA GLU A 318 10.14 -20.03 22.23
C GLU A 318 10.04 -20.12 20.71
N THR A 319 8.85 -20.32 20.14
CA THR A 319 8.63 -20.55 18.70
C THR A 319 7.79 -19.49 18.00
N ALA A 320 7.18 -18.55 18.72
CA ALA A 320 6.35 -17.49 18.16
C ALA A 320 7.02 -16.13 18.32
N PHE A 321 6.95 -15.31 17.26
CA PHE A 321 7.60 -14.01 17.16
C PHE A 321 6.65 -12.99 16.58
N GLU A 322 6.74 -11.76 17.06
CA GLU A 322 6.12 -10.58 16.45
C GLU A 322 7.16 -9.81 15.64
N CYS A 323 6.77 -9.40 14.46
CA CYS A 323 7.63 -8.66 13.56
C CYS A 323 7.42 -7.15 13.73
N SER A 324 8.48 -6.36 13.62
CA SER A 324 8.37 -4.89 13.48
C SER A 324 7.58 -4.43 12.24
N CYS A 325 7.24 -5.36 11.34
CA CYS A 325 6.31 -5.18 10.23
C CYS A 325 4.83 -5.35 10.60
N GLY A 326 4.51 -5.62 11.88
CA GLY A 326 3.13 -5.77 12.38
C GLY A 326 2.50 -7.14 12.13
N LEU A 327 3.30 -8.16 11.82
CA LEU A 327 2.83 -9.53 11.57
C LEU A 327 3.40 -10.53 12.58
N GLY A 328 2.66 -11.60 12.85
CA GLY A 328 3.13 -12.72 13.68
C GLY A 328 3.78 -13.81 12.84
N PHE A 329 4.81 -14.44 13.39
CA PHE A 329 5.51 -15.59 12.81
C PHE A 329 5.58 -16.72 13.83
N VAL A 330 5.16 -17.93 13.43
CA VAL A 330 5.22 -19.12 14.29
C VAL A 330 6.05 -20.20 13.61
N PHE A 331 7.14 -20.59 14.25
CA PHE A 331 8.02 -21.65 13.75
C PHE A 331 7.56 -23.03 14.24
N THR A 332 7.60 -23.99 13.33
CA THR A 332 7.45 -25.41 13.63
C THR A 332 8.85 -26.01 13.71
N VAL A 333 9.17 -26.67 14.83
CA VAL A 333 10.47 -27.32 15.06
C VAL A 333 10.33 -28.84 15.05
N ASP A 334 11.39 -29.53 14.64
CA ASP A 334 11.49 -30.99 14.74
C ASP A 334 11.87 -31.45 16.16
N ASP A 335 12.07 -32.77 16.32
CA ASP A 335 12.45 -33.40 17.59
C ASP A 335 13.83 -32.93 18.12
N ASP A 336 14.70 -32.41 17.24
CA ASP A 336 16.00 -31.83 17.59
C ASP A 336 15.90 -30.31 17.88
N GLY A 337 14.70 -29.74 17.79
CA GLY A 337 14.42 -28.32 18.03
C GLY A 337 14.83 -27.42 16.87
N VAL A 338 15.10 -27.99 15.69
CA VAL A 338 15.48 -27.26 14.49
C VAL A 338 14.22 -26.84 13.76
N ALA A 339 14.15 -25.57 13.36
CA ALA A 339 13.02 -25.07 12.58
C ALA A 339 12.91 -25.83 11.25
N THR A 340 11.70 -26.28 10.92
CA THR A 340 11.36 -26.99 9.68
C THR A 340 10.39 -26.17 8.82
N GLU A 341 9.53 -25.39 9.46
CA GLU A 341 8.56 -24.51 8.80
C GLU A 341 8.40 -23.22 9.59
N VAL A 342 7.94 -22.17 8.90
CA VAL A 342 7.46 -20.94 9.52
C VAL A 342 6.09 -20.58 8.95
N SER A 343 5.17 -20.23 9.84
CA SER A 343 3.82 -19.77 9.54
C SER A 343 3.77 -18.25 9.70
N GLU A 344 3.45 -17.53 8.62
CA GLU A 344 3.16 -16.10 8.63
C GLU A 344 1.66 -15.91 8.92
N VAL A 345 1.34 -15.29 10.05
CA VAL A 345 -0.01 -15.23 10.61
C VAL A 345 -0.77 -14.02 10.05
N HIS A 346 -1.85 -14.27 9.31
CA HIS A 346 -2.80 -13.25 8.86
C HIS A 346 -4.20 -13.49 9.39
N VAL A 347 -5.00 -12.41 9.47
CA VAL A 347 -6.43 -12.48 9.81
C VAL A 347 -7.23 -13.35 8.82
N SER A 348 -6.75 -13.50 7.59
CA SER A 348 -7.36 -14.34 6.56
C SER A 348 -6.98 -15.81 6.63
N GLY A 349 -6.06 -16.19 7.52
CA GLY A 349 -5.46 -17.53 7.61
C GLY A 349 -3.94 -17.49 7.58
N GLU A 350 -3.30 -18.60 7.90
CA GLU A 350 -1.84 -18.72 7.93
C GLU A 350 -1.24 -19.08 6.56
N TRP A 351 -0.03 -18.55 6.30
CA TRP A 351 0.78 -18.90 5.13
C TRP A 351 2.04 -19.63 5.57
N ILE A 352 2.22 -20.86 5.08
CA ILE A 352 3.29 -21.76 5.52
C ILE A 352 4.46 -21.73 4.53
N PHE A 353 5.67 -21.61 5.07
CA PHE A 353 6.93 -21.63 4.34
C PHE A 353 7.81 -22.75 4.90
N THR A 354 8.29 -23.64 4.04
CA THR A 354 9.13 -24.78 4.42
C THR A 354 10.60 -24.40 4.36
N ARG A 355 11.41 -24.85 5.31
CA ARG A 355 12.84 -24.59 5.32
C ARG A 355 13.50 -25.18 4.08
N ALA A 356 14.25 -24.35 3.38
CA ALA A 356 15.09 -24.76 2.27
C ALA A 356 16.26 -25.63 2.77
N PRO A 357 16.72 -26.60 1.97
CA PRO A 357 17.75 -27.57 2.35
C PRO A 357 19.15 -26.96 2.59
#